data_AF-A0A2S2PQH4-F1
#
_entry.id   AF-A0A2S2PQH4-F1
#
_cell.length_a   1.000
_cell.length_b   1.000
_cell.length_c   1.000
_cell.angle_alpha   90.00
_cell.angle_beta   90.00
_cell.angle_gamma   90.00
#
_symmetry.space_group_name_H-M   'P 1'
#
loop_
_entity.id
_entity.type
_entity.pdbx_description
1 polymer ?
#
loop_
_entity_poly.entity_id
_entity_poly.type
_entity_poly.pdbx_seq_one_letter_code
_entity_poly.pdbx_strand_id
1 'polypeptide(L)'
;VKNISMSIEKNILLYVPIEFQRQPRSLIQWKQWKATEFRQLLLYTGLVVLQYNVNNDVYLNFLTLHVAIRILCTDSLIKQTEFIQYSQNLLLHFVKSFKNIYG
;
A
#
# COMPACT_ATOMS: atom_id res chain seq x y z
N VAL A 1 2.52 -15.02 2.25
CA VAL A 1 2.24 -14.83 0.79
C VAL A 1 0.97 -15.53 0.33
N LYS A 2 0.81 -16.86 0.52
CA LYS A 2 -0.36 -17.63 0.03
C LYS A 2 -1.72 -17.10 0.52
N ASN A 3 -1.84 -16.74 1.81
CA ASN A 3 -3.08 -16.18 2.36
C ASN A 3 -3.41 -14.80 1.77
N ILE A 4 -2.38 -13.97 1.57
CA ILE A 4 -2.50 -12.64 0.97
C ILE A 4 -2.98 -12.75 -0.48
N SER A 5 -2.37 -13.65 -1.26
CA SER A 5 -2.82 -14.00 -2.62
C SER A 5 -4.28 -14.44 -2.66
N MET A 6 -4.68 -15.36 -1.78
CA MET A 6 -6.04 -15.86 -1.75
C MET A 6 -7.05 -14.77 -1.37
N SER A 7 -6.67 -13.84 -0.47
CA SER A 7 -7.50 -12.69 -0.13
C SER A 7 -7.68 -11.73 -1.31
N ILE A 8 -6.63 -11.51 -2.12
CA ILE A 8 -6.75 -10.68 -3.33
C ILE A 8 -7.72 -11.32 -4.32
N GLU A 9 -7.53 -12.60 -4.61
CA GLU A 9 -8.31 -13.33 -5.61
C GLU A 9 -9.78 -13.52 -5.20
N LYS A 10 -10.05 -13.80 -3.93
CA LYS A 10 -11.41 -14.12 -3.47
C LYS A 10 -12.18 -12.93 -2.91
N ASN A 11 -11.50 -12.00 -2.24
CA ASN A 11 -12.17 -10.96 -1.46
C ASN A 11 -12.04 -9.56 -2.09
N ILE A 12 -11.11 -9.35 -3.02
CA ILE A 12 -10.90 -8.03 -3.64
C ILE A 12 -11.38 -7.99 -5.08
N LEU A 13 -11.08 -9.02 -5.89
CA LEU A 13 -11.38 -9.01 -7.33
C LEU A 13 -12.83 -8.64 -7.66
N LEU A 14 -13.80 -9.09 -6.85
CA LEU A 14 -15.22 -8.84 -7.06
C LEU A 14 -15.64 -7.38 -6.83
N TYR A 15 -14.80 -6.60 -6.15
CA TYR A 15 -15.08 -5.22 -5.75
C TYR A 15 -14.18 -4.19 -6.43
N VAL A 16 -13.39 -4.60 -7.44
CA VAL A 16 -12.50 -3.70 -8.16
C VAL A 16 -13.28 -3.01 -9.29
N PRO A 17 -13.39 -1.67 -9.27
CA PRO A 17 -14.04 -0.92 -10.34
C PRO A 17 -13.35 -1.11 -11.69
N ILE A 18 -14.12 -0.99 -12.78
CA ILE A 18 -13.64 -1.16 -14.16
C ILE A 18 -12.66 -0.05 -14.59
N GLU A 19 -12.67 1.09 -13.89
CA GLU A 19 -11.78 2.23 -14.09
C GLU A 19 -10.33 1.91 -13.71
N PHE A 20 -10.09 0.85 -12.93
CA PHE A 20 -8.74 0.38 -12.69
C PHE A 20 -8.21 -0.35 -13.93
N GLN A 21 -7.08 0.13 -14.44
CA GLN A 21 -6.44 -0.37 -15.66
C GLN A 21 -6.08 -1.87 -15.62
N ARG A 22 -5.93 -2.46 -14.43
CA ARG A 22 -5.54 -3.85 -14.20
C ARG A 22 -6.35 -4.43 -13.05
N GLN A 23 -6.70 -5.71 -13.16
CA GLN A 23 -7.22 -6.46 -12.04
C GLN A 23 -6.08 -6.84 -11.08
N PRO A 24 -6.28 -6.75 -9.76
CA PRO A 24 -5.34 -7.24 -8.77
C PRO A 24 -5.01 -8.71 -9.00
N ARG A 25 -3.74 -9.03 -9.20
CA ARG A 25 -3.26 -10.40 -9.38
C ARG A 25 -2.75 -10.99 -8.07
N SER A 26 -2.47 -12.29 -8.10
CA SER A 26 -1.84 -12.98 -6.99
C SER A 26 -0.47 -12.36 -6.65
N LEU A 27 -0.17 -12.22 -5.36
CA LEU A 27 1.18 -11.85 -4.90
C LEU A 27 2.23 -12.93 -5.20
N ILE A 28 1.84 -14.16 -5.56
CA ILE A 28 2.78 -15.17 -6.07
C ILE A 28 3.43 -14.69 -7.37
N GLN A 29 2.69 -13.94 -8.18
CA GLN A 29 3.14 -13.41 -9.46
C GLN A 29 3.75 -12.00 -9.33
N TRP A 30 4.11 -11.55 -8.12
CA TRP A 30 4.58 -10.18 -7.87
C TRP A 30 5.73 -9.76 -8.80
N LYS A 31 6.61 -10.69 -9.20
CA LYS A 31 7.70 -10.43 -10.15
C LYS A 31 7.24 -10.00 -11.55
N GLN A 32 6.01 -10.32 -11.92
CA GLN A 32 5.39 -9.99 -13.21
C GLN A 32 4.45 -8.78 -13.12
N TRP A 33 4.27 -8.21 -11.92
CA TRP A 33 3.44 -7.03 -11.72
C TRP A 33 4.07 -5.83 -12.40
N LYS A 34 3.24 -4.99 -13.00
CA LYS A 34 3.65 -3.67 -13.49
C LYS A 34 3.49 -2.63 -12.38
N ALA A 35 4.12 -1.47 -12.57
CA ALA A 35 4.04 -0.36 -11.62
C ALA A 35 2.61 0.02 -11.23
N THR A 36 1.64 -0.10 -12.15
CA THR A 36 0.23 0.21 -11.91
C THR A 36 -0.43 -0.71 -10.87
N GLU A 37 -0.03 -1.98 -10.81
CA GLU A 37 -0.53 -2.94 -9.83
C GLU A 37 0.08 -2.71 -8.45
N PHE A 38 1.38 -2.40 -8.39
CA PHE A 38 2.01 -1.98 -7.13
C PHE A 38 1.38 -0.69 -6.59
N ARG A 39 1.09 0.28 -7.47
CA ARG A 39 0.40 1.51 -7.09
C ARG A 39 -1.01 1.22 -6.56
N GLN A 40 -1.76 0.34 -7.22
CA GLN A 40 -3.10 -0.06 -6.76
C GLN A 40 -3.06 -0.76 -5.41
N LEU A 41 -2.09 -1.66 -5.19
CA LEU A 41 -1.87 -2.30 -3.90
C LEU A 41 -1.55 -1.26 -2.83
N LEU A 42 -0.59 -0.37 -3.08
CA LEU A 42 -0.17 0.62 -2.11
C LEU A 42 -1.31 1.58 -1.75
N LEU A 43 -2.06 2.08 -2.73
CA LEU A 43 -3.04 3.15 -2.51
C LEU A 43 -4.45 2.66 -2.18
N TYR A 44 -4.80 1.40 -2.45
CA TYR A 44 -6.19 0.93 -2.32
C TYR A 44 -6.28 -0.45 -1.66
N THR A 45 -5.85 -1.50 -2.35
CA THR A 45 -6.20 -2.88 -1.95
C THR A 45 -5.35 -3.40 -0.80
N GLY A 46 -4.13 -2.90 -0.63
CA GLY A 46 -3.20 -3.35 0.41
C GLY A 46 -3.68 -3.10 1.83
N LEU A 47 -4.45 -2.03 2.07
CA LEU A 47 -5.01 -1.72 3.39
C LEU A 47 -5.89 -2.86 3.93
N VAL A 48 -6.80 -3.35 3.09
CA VAL A 48 -7.77 -4.40 3.45
C VAL A 48 -7.07 -5.75 3.48
N VAL A 49 -6.23 -6.01 2.48
CA VAL A 49 -5.58 -7.31 2.30
C VAL A 49 -4.51 -7.58 3.37
N LEU A 50 -3.79 -6.56 3.84
CA LEU A 50 -2.72 -6.75 4.81
C LEU A 50 -3.23 -6.76 6.25
N GLN A 51 -4.31 -6.05 6.57
CA GLN A 51 -4.82 -5.88 7.95
C GLN A 51 -4.93 -7.19 8.75
N TYR A 52 -5.36 -8.28 8.10
CA TYR A 52 -5.57 -9.57 8.75
C TYR A 52 -4.53 -10.63 8.39
N ASN A 53 -3.55 -10.29 7.53
CA ASN A 53 -2.64 -11.27 6.94
C ASN A 53 -1.15 -11.03 7.27
N VAL A 54 -0.82 -9.97 8.01
CA VAL A 54 0.55 -9.68 8.49
C VAL A 54 0.54 -9.29 9.97
N ASN A 55 1.70 -9.30 10.62
CA ASN A 55 1.83 -8.78 11.99
C ASN A 55 1.50 -7.28 12.03
N ASN A 56 0.99 -6.81 13.17
CA ASN A 56 0.59 -5.44 13.39
C ASN A 56 1.70 -4.43 13.09
N ASP A 57 2.95 -4.71 13.46
CA ASP A 57 4.08 -3.81 13.18
C ASP A 57 4.31 -3.62 11.67
N VAL A 58 4.23 -4.73 10.91
CA VAL A 58 4.33 -4.73 9.45
C VAL A 58 3.18 -3.94 8.84
N TYR A 59 1.97 -4.11 9.38
CA TYR A 59 0.78 -3.39 8.92
C TYR A 59 0.87 -1.89 9.20
N LEU A 60 1.27 -1.48 10.41
CA LEU A 60 1.46 -0.07 10.78
C LEU A 60 2.57 0.59 9.96
N ASN A 61 3.64 -0.13 9.66
CA ASN A 61 4.69 0.37 8.79
C ASN A 61 4.18 0.55 7.35
N PHE A 62 3.41 -0.40 6.83
CA PHE A 62 2.73 -0.26 5.54
C PHE A 62 1.76 0.93 5.53
N LEU A 63 0.97 1.13 6.60
CA LEU A 63 0.07 2.27 6.74
C LEU A 63 0.81 3.60 6.71
N THR A 64 1.97 3.69 7.37
CA THR A 64 2.84 4.87 7.35
C THR A 64 3.21 5.23 5.90
N LEU A 65 3.65 4.24 5.12
CA LEU A 65 3.97 4.44 3.70
C LEU A 65 2.74 4.81 2.88
N HIS A 66 1.61 4.12 3.08
CA HIS A 66 0.36 4.39 2.40
C HIS A 66 -0.07 5.86 2.57
N VAL A 67 -0.10 6.36 3.81
CA VAL A 67 -0.54 7.72 4.12
C VAL A 67 0.43 8.73 3.50
N ALA A 68 1.73 8.53 3.63
CA ALA A 68 2.74 9.40 3.06
C ALA A 68 2.56 9.57 1.55
N ILE A 69 2.43 8.47 0.82
CA ILE A 69 2.28 8.50 -0.65
C ILE A 69 0.89 9.00 -1.06
N ARG A 70 -0.17 8.70 -0.29
CA ARG A 70 -1.52 9.20 -0.56
C ARG A 70 -1.58 10.73 -0.45
N ILE A 71 -0.90 11.33 0.53
CA ILE A 71 -0.75 12.79 0.62
C ILE A 71 -0.09 13.34 -0.66
N LEU A 72 1.04 12.75 -1.08
CA LEU A 72 1.79 13.20 -2.26
C LEU A 72 1.03 12.97 -3.58
N CYS A 73 0.07 12.04 -3.61
CA CYS A 73 -0.77 11.78 -4.78
C CYS A 73 -2.09 12.56 -4.78
N THR A 74 -2.36 13.40 -3.78
CA THR A 74 -3.62 14.14 -3.65
C THR A 74 -3.37 15.62 -3.87
N ASP A 75 -3.89 16.16 -4.98
CA ASP A 75 -3.65 17.55 -5.42
C ASP A 75 -4.00 18.62 -4.38
N SER A 76 -5.06 18.40 -3.58
CA SER A 76 -5.44 19.34 -2.52
C SER A 76 -4.49 19.33 -1.33
N LEU A 77 -3.86 18.19 -1.04
CA LEU A 77 -2.96 18.01 0.11
C LEU A 77 -1.53 18.40 -0.26
N ILE A 78 -1.03 18.03 -1.44
CA ILE A 78 0.35 18.36 -1.85
C ILE A 78 0.58 19.87 -1.98
N LYS A 79 -0.46 20.66 -2.22
CA LYS A 79 -0.34 22.14 -2.27
C LYS A 79 -0.14 22.78 -0.89
N GLN A 80 -0.38 22.04 0.18
CA GLN A 80 -0.26 22.50 1.56
C GLN A 80 1.11 22.07 2.11
N THR A 81 1.92 23.04 2.48
CA THR A 81 3.29 22.83 2.97
C THR A 81 3.34 21.95 4.22
N GLU A 82 2.36 22.07 5.12
CA GLU A 82 2.22 21.25 6.32
C GLU A 82 2.08 19.76 5.99
N PHE A 83 1.27 19.42 4.98
CA PHE A 83 1.08 18.04 4.56
C PHE A 83 2.30 17.48 3.82
N ILE A 84 3.03 18.30 3.06
CA ILE A 84 4.33 17.88 2.49
C ILE A 84 5.30 17.54 3.62
N GLN A 85 5.44 18.44 4.60
CA GLN A 85 6.35 18.22 5.73
C GLN A 85 5.95 16.97 6.53
N TYR A 86 4.65 16.77 6.74
CA TYR A 86 4.14 15.59 7.41
C TYR A 86 4.45 14.31 6.62
N SER A 87 4.23 14.30 5.30
CA SER A 87 4.58 13.18 4.43
C SER A 87 6.08 12.86 4.48
N GLN A 88 6.94 13.88 4.45
CA GLN A 88 8.38 13.70 4.62
C GLN A 88 8.72 13.05 5.96
N ASN A 89 8.12 13.50 7.06
CA ASN A 89 8.33 12.91 8.38
C ASN A 89 7.87 11.44 8.42
N LEU A 90 6.75 11.12 7.79
CA LEU A 90 6.26 9.74 7.67
C LEU A 90 7.22 8.86 6.87
N LEU A 91 7.78 9.34 5.75
CA LEU A 91 8.76 8.59 4.97
C LEU A 91 10.06 8.33 5.76
N LEU A 92 10.53 9.33 6.51
CA LEU A 92 11.67 9.16 7.41
C LEU A 92 11.39 8.15 8.52
N HIS A 93 10.18 8.20 9.10
CA HIS A 93 9.74 7.22 10.09
C HIS A 93 9.66 5.81 9.50
N PHE A 94 9.08 5.66 8.31
CA PHE A 94 9.00 4.39 7.59
C PHE A 94 10.37 3.75 7.45
N VAL A 95 11.38 4.48 6.96
CA VAL A 95 12.75 3.95 6.77
C VAL A 95 13.40 3.57 8.11
N LYS A 96 13.25 4.40 9.15
CA LYS A 96 13.79 4.10 10.48
C LYS A 96 13.17 2.84 11.07
N SER A 97 11.85 2.70 10.97
CA SER A 97 11.10 1.56 11.48
C SER A 97 11.29 0.31 10.63
N PHE A 98 11.54 0.46 9.33
CA PHE A 98 11.79 -0.64 8.40
C PHE A 98 12.95 -1.52 8.88
N LYS A 99 14.08 -0.92 9.26
CA LYS A 99 15.25 -1.64 9.77
C LYS A 99 14.91 -2.52 10.98
N ASN A 100 14.07 -2.02 11.88
CA ASN A 100 13.71 -2.76 13.10
C ASN A 100 12.73 -3.90 12.81
N ILE A 101 11.84 -3.72 11.83
CA ILE A 101 10.76 -4.65 11.53
C ILE A 101 11.21 -5.77 10.59
N TYR A 102 12.06 -5.45 9.60
CA TYR A 102 12.44 -6.39 8.54
C TYR A 102 13.90 -6.89 8.64
N GLY A 103 14.73 -6.26 9.48
CA GLY A 103 16.17 -6.51 9.58
C GLY A 103 16.97 -5.76 8.53
#